data_AF-A0AAU0L1B2-F1
#
_entry.id   AF-A0AAU0L1B2-F1
#
_cell.length_a   1.000
_cell.length_b   1.000
_cell.length_c   1.000
_cell.angle_alpha   90.00
_cell.angle_beta   90.00
_cell.angle_gamma   90.00
#
_symmetry.space_group_name_H-M   'P 1'
#
loop_
_entity.id
_entity.type
_entity.pdbx_description
1 polymer ?
#
loop_
_entity_poly.entity_id
_entity_poly.type
_entity_poly.pdbx_seq_one_letter_code
_entity_poly.pdbx_strand_id
1 'polypeptide(L)'
;MVIDKGTEKFGSDGMCLYYETLPIITIFSSGQYSSRKLFTLIHEIVHLGLGQSVFDGRMTESQRQIERYCDCVAGYVLAPKETIDKYIGQYDSLDETVKLIRKETKTSKAAIAIQLKTLGYISKAELNDYLEYIKPKNDGIPNNKKENTVLRYFGHNFVEKVLSAMWQEQISSSTAKTILGFKKETNRESFKHLQEKVF
;
A
#
# COMPACT_ATOMS: atom_id res chain seq x y z
N MET A 1 -4.11 -10.93 23.85
CA MET A 1 -4.62 -11.25 22.50
C MET A 1 -3.49 -11.88 21.71
N VAL A 2 -3.68 -13.10 21.20
CA VAL A 2 -2.70 -13.75 20.31
C VAL A 2 -3.33 -13.74 18.93
N ILE A 3 -2.68 -13.09 17.97
CA ILE A 3 -3.08 -13.12 16.56
C ILE A 3 -2.14 -14.09 15.87
N ASP A 4 -2.64 -15.28 15.53
CA ASP A 4 -1.90 -16.21 14.69
C ASP A 4 -2.24 -15.94 13.23
N LYS A 5 -1.20 -15.81 12.39
CA LYS A 5 -1.39 -15.62 10.96
C LYS A 5 -1.63 -17.00 10.34
N GLY A 6 -2.89 -17.34 10.13
CA GLY A 6 -3.28 -18.53 9.37
C GLY A 6 -2.63 -18.57 7.99
N THR A 7 -2.53 -19.77 7.42
CA THR A 7 -1.97 -19.99 6.08
C THR A 7 -2.86 -19.46 4.94
N GLU A 8 -4.08 -19.07 5.25
CA GLU A 8 -5.01 -18.49 4.29
C GLU A 8 -4.61 -17.06 3.92
N LYS A 9 -4.73 -16.74 2.63
CA LYS A 9 -4.51 -15.38 2.16
C LYS A 9 -5.73 -14.54 2.51
N PHE A 10 -5.51 -13.49 3.29
CA PHE A 10 -6.53 -12.46 3.46
C PHE A 10 -6.82 -11.80 2.09
N GLY A 11 -8.09 -11.65 1.75
CA GLY A 11 -8.61 -10.89 0.63
C GLY A 11 -8.56 -9.37 0.83
N SER A 12 -8.30 -8.89 2.05
CA SER A 12 -8.14 -7.47 2.39
C SER A 12 -6.68 -7.07 2.62
N ASP A 13 -6.39 -5.77 2.44
CA ASP A 13 -5.06 -5.19 2.72
C ASP A 13 -4.87 -4.80 4.19
N GLY A 14 -5.93 -4.86 4.98
CA GLY A 14 -5.98 -4.42 6.37
C GLY A 14 -7.15 -5.04 7.13
N MET A 15 -7.21 -4.71 8.42
CA MET A 15 -8.16 -5.26 9.37
C MET A 15 -8.29 -4.32 10.56
N CYS A 16 -9.47 -4.26 11.18
CA CYS A 16 -9.68 -3.49 12.40
C CYS A 16 -10.52 -4.24 13.44
N LEU A 17 -10.24 -3.95 14.71
CA LEU A 17 -11.00 -4.40 15.87
C LEU A 17 -11.44 -3.20 16.67
N TYR A 18 -12.75 -3.04 16.78
CA TYR A 18 -13.35 -2.04 17.64
C TYR A 18 -13.34 -2.52 19.09
N TYR A 19 -12.62 -1.77 19.93
CA TYR A 19 -12.73 -1.83 21.38
C TYR A 19 -12.80 -0.40 21.89
N GLU A 20 -13.66 -0.14 22.88
CA GLU A 20 -13.88 1.22 23.40
C GLU A 20 -12.59 1.89 23.91
N THR A 21 -11.72 1.11 24.54
CA THR A 21 -10.49 1.63 25.18
C THR A 21 -9.24 1.47 24.33
N LEU A 22 -9.20 0.49 23.43
CA LEU A 22 -8.01 0.15 22.65
C LEU A 22 -8.41 -0.37 21.26
N PRO A 23 -8.89 0.50 20.37
CA PRO A 23 -9.15 0.10 19.00
C PRO A 23 -7.85 -0.31 18.30
N ILE A 24 -7.90 -1.39 17.52
CA ILE A 24 -6.71 -1.98 16.88
C ILE A 24 -6.88 -1.92 15.38
N ILE A 25 -5.85 -1.46 14.68
CA ILE A 25 -5.74 -1.54 13.22
C ILE A 25 -4.51 -2.37 12.87
N THR A 26 -4.68 -3.29 11.93
CA THR A 26 -3.58 -4.06 11.34
C THR A 26 -3.56 -3.80 9.84
N ILE A 27 -2.37 -3.55 9.28
CA ILE A 27 -2.18 -3.38 7.83
C ILE A 27 -1.33 -4.53 7.31
N PHE A 28 -1.90 -5.39 6.46
CA PHE A 28 -1.27 -6.56 5.86
C PHE A 28 -0.37 -6.18 4.66
N SER A 29 0.49 -5.19 4.85
CA SER A 29 1.11 -4.44 3.75
C SER A 29 2.46 -4.97 3.24
N SER A 30 2.67 -6.28 3.19
CA SER A 30 3.95 -6.86 2.74
C SER A 30 4.25 -6.45 1.28
N GLY A 31 5.16 -5.50 1.09
CA GLY A 31 5.56 -5.03 -0.24
C GLY A 31 4.63 -4.00 -0.90
N GLN A 32 3.72 -3.36 -0.15
CA GLN A 32 2.86 -2.31 -0.70
C GLN A 32 3.53 -0.93 -0.66
N TYR A 33 3.15 -0.05 -1.61
CA TYR A 33 3.56 1.36 -1.62
C TYR A 33 2.94 2.11 -0.44
N SER A 34 3.64 3.12 0.09
CA SER A 34 3.19 3.90 1.25
C SER A 34 1.82 4.55 1.06
N SER A 35 1.48 4.98 -0.15
CA SER A 35 0.16 5.53 -0.48
C SER A 35 -0.97 4.51 -0.32
N ARG A 36 -0.71 3.23 -0.61
CA ARG A 36 -1.69 2.15 -0.40
C ARG A 36 -1.88 1.86 1.09
N LYS A 37 -0.77 1.82 1.85
CA LYS A 37 -0.82 1.66 3.31
C LYS A 37 -1.63 2.78 3.96
N LEU A 38 -1.42 4.01 3.52
CA LEU A 38 -2.15 5.17 4.03
C LEU A 38 -3.64 5.10 3.71
N PHE A 39 -4.00 4.68 2.49
CA PHE A 39 -5.41 4.43 2.12
C PHE A 39 -6.04 3.39 3.03
N THR A 40 -5.41 2.22 3.18
CA THR A 40 -5.89 1.16 4.08
C THR A 40 -6.03 1.66 5.51
N LEU A 41 -5.04 2.39 6.04
CA LEU A 41 -5.11 2.93 7.39
C LEU A 41 -6.35 3.82 7.60
N ILE A 42 -6.57 4.77 6.69
CA ILE A 42 -7.72 5.67 6.79
C ILE A 42 -9.02 4.90 6.63
N HIS A 43 -9.09 3.96 5.68
CA HIS A 43 -10.24 3.09 5.49
C HIS A 43 -10.60 2.32 6.78
N GLU A 44 -9.61 1.70 7.45
CA GLU A 44 -9.82 1.00 8.73
C GLU A 44 -10.21 1.96 9.88
N ILE A 45 -9.68 3.19 9.88
CA ILE A 45 -10.10 4.22 10.86
C ILE A 45 -11.60 4.53 10.69
N VAL A 46 -12.11 4.60 9.45
CA VAL A 46 -13.52 4.88 9.21
C VAL A 46 -14.39 3.73 9.70
N HIS A 47 -14.00 2.47 9.46
CA HIS A 47 -14.67 1.30 10.03
C HIS A 47 -14.77 1.38 11.55
N LEU A 48 -13.67 1.70 12.22
CA LEU A 48 -13.67 1.89 13.69
C LEU A 48 -14.57 3.03 14.14
N GLY A 49 -14.59 4.15 13.41
CA GLY A 49 -15.48 5.28 13.68
C GLY A 49 -16.97 4.92 13.58
N LEU A 50 -17.30 3.88 12.81
CA LEU A 50 -18.64 3.30 12.69
C LEU A 50 -18.90 2.17 13.71
N GLY A 51 -18.00 1.96 14.66
CA GLY A 51 -18.10 0.87 15.65
C GLY A 51 -17.91 -0.52 15.05
N GLN A 52 -17.34 -0.63 13.85
CA GLN A 52 -17.19 -1.90 13.14
C GLN A 52 -15.87 -2.58 13.49
N SER A 53 -15.92 -3.89 13.65
CA SER A 53 -14.75 -4.76 13.56
C SER A 53 -14.81 -5.50 12.23
N VAL A 54 -13.72 -5.48 11.46
CA VAL A 54 -13.64 -6.09 10.14
C VAL A 54 -12.53 -7.13 10.17
N PHE A 55 -12.89 -8.39 9.92
CA PHE A 55 -12.01 -9.54 9.67
C PHE A 55 -12.44 -10.16 8.34
N ASP A 56 -11.48 -10.55 7.51
CA ASP A 56 -11.72 -10.95 6.13
C ASP A 56 -12.65 -12.18 5.94
N GLY A 57 -13.34 -12.20 4.78
CA GLY A 57 -13.59 -13.42 4.02
C GLY A 57 -14.91 -13.47 3.26
N ARG A 58 -16.02 -13.00 3.85
CA ARG A 58 -17.36 -13.13 3.24
C ARG A 58 -18.16 -11.85 3.44
N MET A 59 -18.24 -11.06 2.37
CA MET A 59 -19.04 -9.83 2.33
C MET A 59 -20.51 -10.14 2.06
N THR A 60 -21.37 -9.77 2.98
CA THR A 60 -22.81 -9.59 2.79
C THR A 60 -23.09 -8.29 2.03
N GLU A 61 -24.30 -8.11 1.52
CA GLU A 61 -24.69 -6.89 0.82
C GLU A 61 -24.63 -5.64 1.72
N SER A 62 -24.96 -5.80 3.01
CA SER A 62 -24.82 -4.72 4.00
C SER A 62 -23.36 -4.27 4.17
N GLN A 63 -22.43 -5.21 4.19
CA GLN A 63 -21.00 -4.91 4.27
C GLN A 63 -20.54 -4.15 3.02
N ARG A 64 -21.08 -4.45 1.83
CA ARG A 64 -20.74 -3.71 0.59
C ARG A 64 -21.08 -2.22 0.65
N GLN A 65 -22.15 -1.83 1.33
CA GLN A 65 -22.49 -0.41 1.49
C GLN A 65 -21.51 0.29 2.42
N ILE A 66 -21.14 -0.36 3.53
CA ILE A 66 -20.16 0.13 4.49
C ILE A 66 -18.79 0.28 3.82
N GLU A 67 -18.32 -0.73 3.07
CA GLU A 67 -17.05 -0.63 2.33
C GLU A 67 -17.02 0.56 1.38
N ARG A 68 -18.10 0.77 0.62
CA ARG A 68 -18.22 1.92 -0.29
C ARG A 68 -18.20 3.25 0.46
N TYR A 69 -18.77 3.30 1.66
CA TYR A 69 -18.72 4.48 2.51
C TYR A 69 -17.29 4.71 3.02
N CYS A 70 -16.61 3.68 3.53
CA CYS A 70 -15.22 3.75 3.98
C CYS A 70 -14.27 4.18 2.85
N ASP A 71 -14.41 3.60 1.65
CA ASP A 71 -13.67 4.00 0.45
C ASP A 71 -13.90 5.47 0.08
N CYS A 72 -15.17 5.92 0.14
CA CYS A 72 -15.53 7.29 -0.14
C CYS A 72 -14.87 8.26 0.85
N VAL A 73 -15.03 8.02 2.15
CA VAL A 73 -14.43 8.86 3.20
C VAL A 73 -12.91 8.86 3.07
N ALA A 74 -12.28 7.71 2.85
CA ALA A 74 -10.84 7.63 2.64
C ALA A 74 -10.39 8.45 1.41
N GLY A 75 -11.16 8.40 0.31
CA GLY A 75 -10.95 9.22 -0.88
C GLY A 75 -10.99 10.72 -0.59
N TYR A 76 -12.00 11.19 0.15
CA TYR A 76 -12.14 12.61 0.54
C TYR A 76 -11.02 13.06 1.49
N VAL A 77 -10.58 12.22 2.42
CA VAL A 77 -9.47 12.56 3.32
C VAL A 77 -8.15 12.66 2.55
N LEU A 78 -7.93 11.75 1.60
CA LEU A 78 -6.65 11.64 0.87
C LEU A 78 -6.52 12.58 -0.31
N ALA A 79 -7.62 12.89 -0.97
CA ALA A 79 -7.68 13.86 -2.05
C ALA A 79 -8.90 14.77 -1.82
N PRO A 80 -8.78 15.73 -0.88
CA PRO A 80 -9.86 16.66 -0.58
C PRO A 80 -10.32 17.42 -1.81
N LYS A 81 -11.60 17.77 -1.84
CA LYS A 81 -12.18 18.52 -2.95
C LYS A 81 -11.46 19.86 -3.13
N GLU A 82 -11.13 20.54 -2.04
CA GLU A 82 -10.45 21.83 -2.06
C GLU A 82 -9.05 21.74 -2.69
N THR A 83 -8.37 20.60 -2.52
CA THR A 83 -7.08 20.34 -3.17
C THR A 83 -7.27 20.04 -4.66
N ILE A 84 -8.29 19.25 -5.00
CA ILE A 84 -8.63 18.90 -6.38
C ILE A 84 -9.01 20.14 -7.18
N ASP A 85 -9.91 20.98 -6.65
CA ASP A 85 -10.48 22.15 -7.30
C ASP A 85 -9.41 23.15 -7.74
N LYS A 86 -8.26 23.20 -7.06
CA LYS A 86 -7.11 24.01 -7.48
C LYS A 86 -6.57 23.64 -8.85
N TYR A 87 -6.73 22.40 -9.30
CA TYR A 87 -6.08 21.88 -10.51
C TYR A 87 -7.06 21.51 -11.61
N ILE A 88 -8.36 21.45 -11.29
CA ILE A 88 -9.40 21.16 -12.28
C ILE A 88 -9.52 22.29 -13.30
N GLY A 89 -9.55 21.93 -14.59
CA GLY A 89 -9.67 22.87 -15.70
C GLY A 89 -8.40 23.66 -16.03
N GLN A 90 -7.29 23.40 -15.33
CA GLN A 90 -6.00 24.05 -15.63
C GLN A 90 -5.24 23.39 -16.78
N TYR A 91 -5.55 22.12 -17.08
CA TYR A 91 -4.83 21.30 -18.06
C TYR A 91 -5.81 20.47 -18.88
N ASP A 92 -5.49 20.28 -20.16
CA ASP A 92 -6.29 19.47 -21.08
C ASP A 92 -6.16 17.96 -20.80
N SER A 93 -5.08 17.55 -20.12
CA SER A 93 -4.79 16.15 -19.82
C SER A 93 -5.17 15.74 -18.39
N LEU A 94 -5.96 14.66 -18.29
CA LEU A 94 -6.30 14.03 -17.01
C LEU A 94 -5.04 13.53 -16.26
N ASP A 95 -4.04 12.99 -16.96
CA ASP A 95 -2.83 12.50 -16.30
C ASP A 95 -2.00 13.65 -15.68
N GLU A 96 -1.97 14.81 -16.33
CA GLU A 96 -1.27 15.99 -15.81
C GLU A 96 -1.95 16.51 -14.55
N THR A 97 -3.28 16.64 -14.59
CA THR A 97 -4.10 17.01 -13.43
C THR A 97 -3.86 16.05 -12.25
N VAL A 98 -3.92 14.73 -12.50
CA VAL A 98 -3.66 13.71 -11.47
C VAL A 98 -2.23 13.79 -10.93
N LYS A 99 -1.22 14.04 -11.78
CA LYS A 99 0.18 14.20 -11.35
C LYS A 99 0.36 15.41 -10.42
N LEU A 100 -0.34 16.51 -10.67
CA LEU A 100 -0.26 17.71 -9.84
C LEU A 100 -0.94 17.51 -8.48
N ILE A 101 -2.15 16.96 -8.46
CA ILE A 101 -2.83 16.59 -7.22
C ILE A 101 -1.96 15.62 -6.40
N ARG A 102 -1.30 14.66 -7.05
CA ARG A 102 -0.37 13.73 -6.40
C ARG A 102 0.87 14.41 -5.82
N LYS A 103 1.30 15.57 -6.32
CA LYS A 103 2.44 16.30 -5.73
C LYS A 103 2.05 16.96 -4.41
N GLU A 104 0.82 17.46 -4.29
CA GLU A 104 0.31 18.03 -3.04
C GLU A 104 -0.18 16.96 -2.05
N THR A 105 -0.62 15.80 -2.54
CA THR A 105 -1.18 14.71 -1.72
C THR A 105 -0.20 13.53 -1.59
N LYS A 106 -0.49 12.58 -0.68
CA LYS A 106 0.26 11.30 -0.58
C LYS A 106 -0.49 10.14 -1.24
N THR A 107 -1.33 10.47 -2.21
CA THR A 107 -2.38 9.59 -2.74
C THR A 107 -1.92 8.94 -4.03
N SER A 108 -2.40 7.71 -4.30
CA SER A 108 -2.08 7.03 -5.55
C SER A 108 -2.80 7.67 -6.74
N LYS A 109 -2.24 7.54 -7.95
CA LYS A 109 -2.90 8.02 -9.18
C LYS A 109 -4.31 7.43 -9.34
N ALA A 110 -4.46 6.13 -9.06
CA ALA A 110 -5.75 5.44 -9.14
C ALA A 110 -6.77 6.01 -8.15
N ALA A 111 -6.37 6.23 -6.89
CA ALA A 111 -7.26 6.78 -5.86
C ALA A 111 -7.66 8.24 -6.19
N ILE A 112 -6.76 9.06 -6.72
CA ILE A 112 -7.09 10.41 -7.21
C ILE A 112 -8.12 10.33 -8.34
N ALA A 113 -7.90 9.47 -9.35
CA ALA A 113 -8.85 9.32 -10.46
C ALA A 113 -10.23 8.83 -10.00
N ILE A 114 -10.29 7.89 -9.06
CA ILE A 114 -11.54 7.44 -8.44
C ILE A 114 -12.24 8.61 -7.73
N GLN A 115 -11.48 9.45 -7.02
CA GLN A 115 -12.02 10.62 -6.34
C GLN A 115 -12.54 11.68 -7.33
N LEU A 116 -11.84 11.92 -8.43
CA LEU A 116 -12.31 12.80 -9.52
C LEU A 116 -13.66 12.33 -10.07
N LYS A 117 -13.81 11.03 -10.30
CA LYS A 117 -15.08 10.44 -10.72
C LYS A 117 -16.16 10.57 -9.64
N THR A 118 -15.79 10.45 -8.37
CA THR A 118 -16.71 10.55 -7.23
C THR A 118 -17.24 11.97 -7.05
N LEU A 119 -16.39 12.97 -7.32
CA LEU A 119 -16.75 14.39 -7.32
C LEU A 119 -17.46 14.85 -8.61
N GLY A 120 -17.54 13.99 -9.63
CA GLY A 120 -18.21 14.28 -10.90
C GLY A 120 -17.37 15.03 -11.93
N TYR A 121 -16.06 15.14 -11.73
CA TYR A 121 -15.16 15.82 -12.67
C TYR A 121 -14.82 14.99 -13.92
N ILE A 122 -14.91 13.66 -13.82
CA ILE A 122 -14.71 12.76 -14.95
C ILE A 122 -15.83 11.73 -14.98
N SER A 123 -16.15 11.27 -16.18
CA SER A 123 -17.09 10.18 -16.43
C SER A 123 -16.51 8.83 -16.02
N LYS A 124 -17.39 7.82 -15.95
CA LYS A 124 -16.96 6.43 -15.71
C LYS A 124 -16.09 5.88 -16.86
N ALA A 125 -16.32 6.34 -18.10
CA ALA A 125 -15.54 5.93 -19.25
C ALA A 125 -14.10 6.46 -19.13
N GLU A 126 -13.94 7.77 -18.88
CA GLU A 126 -12.63 8.39 -18.67
C GLU A 126 -11.87 7.77 -17.49
N LEU A 127 -12.56 7.44 -16.39
CA LEU A 127 -11.95 6.71 -15.29
C LEU A 127 -11.40 5.36 -15.75
N ASN A 128 -12.19 4.56 -16.46
CA ASN A 128 -11.78 3.23 -16.92
C ASN A 128 -10.58 3.33 -17.87
N ASP A 129 -10.62 4.27 -18.82
CA ASP A 129 -9.54 4.52 -19.77
C ASP A 129 -8.26 4.95 -19.04
N TYR A 130 -8.39 5.83 -18.03
CA TYR A 130 -7.25 6.26 -17.23
C TYR A 130 -6.67 5.13 -16.38
N LEU A 131 -7.52 4.31 -15.77
CA LEU A 131 -7.08 3.15 -15.00
C LEU A 131 -6.32 2.15 -15.89
N GLU A 132 -6.78 1.95 -17.13
CA GLU A 132 -6.06 1.13 -18.12
C GLU A 132 -4.73 1.78 -18.52
N TYR A 133 -4.71 3.09 -18.77
CA TYR A 133 -3.51 3.84 -19.12
C TYR A 133 -2.41 3.76 -18.04
N ILE A 134 -2.78 3.82 -16.76
CA ILE A 134 -1.83 3.75 -15.64
C ILE A 134 -1.48 2.32 -15.21
N LYS A 135 -2.15 1.30 -15.75
CA LYS A 135 -1.71 -0.07 -15.50
C LYS A 135 -0.26 -0.18 -15.95
N PRO A 136 0.60 -0.87 -15.19
CA PRO A 136 1.95 -1.13 -15.65
C PRO A 136 1.83 -1.90 -16.97
N LYS A 137 2.25 -1.27 -18.07
CA LYS A 137 2.44 -1.99 -19.34
C LYS A 137 3.43 -3.10 -19.03
N ASN A 138 3.10 -4.34 -19.39
CA ASN A 138 3.96 -5.51 -19.18
C ASN A 138 5.27 -5.46 -19.99
N ASP A 139 5.62 -4.31 -20.56
CA ASP A 139 6.88 -4.00 -21.26
C ASP A 139 8.09 -3.95 -20.32
N GLY A 140 7.88 -4.20 -19.03
CA GLY A 140 8.92 -4.40 -18.05
C GLY A 140 8.28 -4.47 -16.68
N ILE A 141 8.31 -5.66 -16.08
CA ILE A 141 8.17 -5.84 -14.63
C ILE A 141 8.86 -4.63 -13.98
N PRO A 142 8.19 -3.78 -13.18
CA PRO A 142 8.93 -2.80 -12.41
C PRO A 142 9.91 -3.61 -11.60
N ASN A 143 11.18 -3.53 -11.98
CA ASN A 143 12.28 -4.31 -11.44
C ASN A 143 12.51 -3.73 -10.04
N ASN A 144 11.58 -3.99 -9.13
CA ASN A 144 11.73 -3.82 -7.71
C ASN A 144 12.73 -4.89 -7.32
N LYS A 145 14.00 -4.61 -7.66
CA LYS A 145 15.11 -5.49 -7.40
C LYS A 145 14.98 -5.95 -5.95
N LYS A 146 15.22 -7.24 -5.71
CA LYS A 146 14.85 -7.88 -4.46
C LYS A 146 15.40 -7.13 -3.23
N GLU A 147 16.58 -6.52 -3.35
CA GLU A 147 17.17 -5.62 -2.36
C GLU A 147 16.25 -4.45 -1.94
N ASN A 148 15.60 -3.79 -2.88
CA ASN A 148 14.67 -2.68 -2.58
C ASN A 148 13.42 -3.17 -1.86
N THR A 149 12.95 -4.37 -2.24
CA THR A 149 11.80 -4.99 -1.60
C THR A 149 12.12 -5.36 -0.15
N VAL A 150 13.32 -5.90 0.09
CA VAL A 150 13.80 -6.27 1.43
C VAL A 150 13.94 -5.03 2.32
N LEU A 151 14.57 -3.96 1.83
CA LEU A 151 14.68 -2.70 2.57
C LEU A 151 13.31 -2.08 2.89
N ARG A 152 12.37 -2.11 1.94
CA ARG A 152 11.01 -1.61 2.17
C ARG A 152 10.21 -2.47 3.15
N TYR A 153 10.48 -3.77 3.21
CA TYR A 153 9.77 -4.70 4.08
C TYR A 153 10.29 -4.66 5.51
N PHE A 154 11.60 -4.80 5.69
CA PHE A 154 12.21 -4.90 7.02
C PHE A 154 12.67 -3.55 7.58
N GLY A 155 12.83 -2.54 6.73
CA GLY A 155 13.44 -1.27 7.11
C GLY A 155 14.96 -1.34 7.18
N HIS A 156 15.63 -0.19 7.07
CA HIS A 156 17.09 -0.10 7.04
C HIS A 156 17.73 -0.72 8.29
N ASN A 157 17.31 -0.28 9.48
CA ASN A 157 17.92 -0.68 10.75
C ASN A 157 17.90 -2.19 10.97
N PHE A 158 16.79 -2.86 10.64
CA PHE A 158 16.71 -4.31 10.78
C PHE A 158 17.68 -5.01 9.81
N VAL A 159 17.68 -4.59 8.55
CA VAL A 159 18.55 -5.18 7.52
C VAL A 159 20.02 -4.97 7.88
N GLU A 160 20.39 -3.77 8.29
CA GLU A 160 21.74 -3.42 8.76
C GLU A 160 22.17 -4.32 9.90
N LYS A 161 21.35 -4.49 10.95
CA LYS A 161 21.68 -5.36 12.08
C LYS A 161 21.87 -6.82 11.67
N VAL A 162 21.02 -7.34 10.77
CA VAL A 162 21.16 -8.71 10.26
C VAL A 162 22.45 -8.86 9.45
N LEU A 163 22.80 -7.89 8.61
CA LEU A 163 24.03 -7.92 7.82
C LEU A 163 25.29 -7.74 8.68
N SER A 164 25.27 -6.83 9.67
CA SER A 164 26.37 -6.66 10.63
C SER A 164 26.62 -7.95 11.42
N ALA A 165 25.57 -8.61 11.92
CA ALA A 165 25.70 -9.89 12.62
C ALA A 165 26.28 -11.00 11.72
N MET A 166 25.98 -10.97 10.43
CA MET A 166 26.57 -11.89 9.45
C MET A 166 28.06 -11.60 9.23
N TRP A 167 28.46 -10.32 9.10
CA TRP A 167 29.88 -9.95 8.94
C TRP A 167 30.71 -10.15 10.20
N GLN A 168 30.08 -10.07 11.38
CA GLN A 168 30.70 -10.40 12.67
C GLN A 168 30.65 -11.91 12.97
N GLU A 169 30.27 -12.74 12.00
CA GLU A 169 30.18 -14.21 12.11
C GLU A 169 29.27 -14.73 13.24
N GLN A 170 28.39 -13.88 13.78
CA GLN A 170 27.40 -14.28 14.79
C GLN A 170 26.26 -15.12 14.19
N ILE A 171 25.97 -14.90 12.90
CA ILE A 171 25.04 -15.74 12.13
C ILE A 171 25.66 -16.11 10.77
N SER A 172 25.30 -17.29 10.27
CA SER A 172 25.77 -17.72 8.95
C SER A 172 25.13 -16.92 7.81
N SER A 173 25.80 -16.85 6.65
CA SER A 173 25.24 -16.21 5.44
C SER A 173 23.93 -16.86 4.98
N SER A 174 23.75 -18.16 5.15
CA SER A 174 22.49 -18.85 4.86
C SER A 174 21.37 -18.42 5.81
N THR A 175 21.67 -18.29 7.11
CA THR A 175 20.73 -17.78 8.11
C THR A 175 20.30 -16.35 7.78
N ALA A 176 21.25 -15.45 7.48
CA ALA A 176 20.94 -14.08 7.11
C ALA A 176 20.06 -14.00 5.85
N LYS A 177 20.36 -14.80 4.82
CA LYS A 177 19.54 -14.91 3.61
C LYS A 177 18.12 -15.38 3.92
N THR A 178 17.97 -16.41 4.76
CA THR A 178 16.65 -16.89 5.18
C THR A 178 15.87 -15.81 5.94
N ILE A 179 16.50 -15.13 6.91
CA ILE A 179 15.87 -14.04 7.69
C ILE A 179 15.37 -12.93 6.75
N LEU A 180 16.17 -12.57 5.75
CA LEU A 180 15.85 -11.50 4.80
C LEU A 180 15.01 -11.97 3.60
N GLY A 181 14.53 -13.22 3.59
CA GLY A 181 13.66 -13.74 2.53
C GLY A 181 14.36 -14.03 1.18
N PHE A 182 15.68 -14.15 1.17
CA PHE A 182 16.44 -14.67 0.03
C PHE A 182 16.39 -16.20 0.02
N LYS A 183 15.71 -16.79 -0.97
CA LYS A 183 15.68 -18.24 -1.19
C LYS A 183 16.92 -18.67 -2.00
N LYS A 184 17.33 -19.94 -1.86
CA LYS A 184 18.57 -20.52 -2.43
C LYS A 184 18.77 -20.24 -3.94
N GLU A 185 17.71 -20.08 -4.71
CA GLU A 185 17.77 -19.86 -6.16
C GLU A 185 17.65 -18.39 -6.59
N THR A 186 17.41 -17.44 -5.66
CA THR A 186 17.27 -16.02 -6.03
C THR A 186 18.58 -15.24 -5.85
N ASN A 187 19.19 -14.89 -6.97
CA ASN A 187 20.20 -13.86 -7.25
C ASN A 187 21.19 -13.51 -6.11
N ARG A 188 22.36 -14.18 -6.11
CA ARG A 188 23.56 -13.75 -5.38
C ARG A 188 23.83 -12.24 -5.56
N GLU A 189 23.59 -11.73 -6.77
CA GLU A 189 23.74 -10.31 -7.11
C GLU A 189 22.81 -9.39 -6.30
N SER A 190 21.53 -9.75 -6.12
CA SER A 190 20.60 -8.94 -5.33
C SER A 190 20.98 -8.89 -3.85
N PHE A 191 21.53 -9.97 -3.30
CA PHE A 191 22.04 -9.96 -1.92
C PHE A 191 23.30 -9.11 -1.79
N LYS A 192 24.17 -9.12 -2.80
CA LYS A 192 25.34 -8.25 -2.86
C LYS A 192 24.96 -6.77 -2.98
N HIS A 193 24.05 -6.43 -3.89
CA HIS A 193 23.53 -5.05 -4.01
C HIS A 193 22.80 -4.58 -2.75
N LEU A 194 22.18 -5.48 -1.99
CA LEU A 194 21.61 -5.14 -0.69
C LEU A 194 22.68 -4.71 0.30
N GLN A 195 23.82 -5.41 0.35
CA GLN A 195 24.94 -5.05 1.21
C GLN A 195 25.52 -3.68 0.84
N GLU A 196 25.79 -3.45 -0.45
CA GLU A 196 26.30 -2.18 -0.99
C GLU A 196 25.35 -0.98 -0.78
N LYS A 197 24.07 -1.23 -0.51
CA LYS A 197 23.10 -0.17 -0.24
C LYS A 197 22.97 0.21 1.22
N VAL A 198 23.35 -0.70 2.10
CA VAL A 198 23.21 -0.53 3.56
C VAL A 198 24.51 -0.01 4.17
N PHE A 199 25.65 -0.29 3.51
CA PHE A 199 26.99 0.14 3.89
C PHE A 199 27.70 0.74 2.68
#